data_AF-A0A1X1JCT3-F1
#
_entry.id   AF-A0A1X1JCT3-F1
#
_cell.length_a   1.000
_cell.length_b   1.000
_cell.length_c   1.000
_cell.angle_alpha   90.00
_cell.angle_beta   90.00
_cell.angle_gamma   90.00
#
_symmetry.space_group_name_H-M   'P 1'
#
loop_
_entity.id
_entity.type
_entity.pdbx_description
1 polymer ?
#
loop_
_entity_poly.entity_id
_entity_poly.type
_entity_poly.pdbx_seq_one_letter_code
_entity_poly.pdbx_strand_id
1 'polypeptide(L)'
;MIGAYLKKYRTEGNVTTKRLAEYLKVSQSYVSQIENEKKIPSVKKLFEITECIAACSIKEKCEQDGLNSEEYYIEYQTLASSYIDEIIKNINLDSIHNDKEKQMLKDLIEFNDKTSSLPWVSTTYKDISQDIINGEKIKINLDYIFRKNVKITIDGQALTTEDLTALQILIEGIRSRHKS
;
A
#
# COMPACT_ATOMS: atom_id res chain seq x y z
N MET A 1 -0.15 21.55 9.07
CA MET A 1 -0.20 21.55 7.59
C MET A 1 -0.74 20.22 7.06
N ILE A 2 -0.36 19.10 7.66
CA ILE A 2 -0.80 17.76 7.26
C ILE A 2 -2.31 17.57 7.50
N GLY A 3 -2.84 18.10 8.59
CA GLY A 3 -4.25 18.01 8.93
C GLY A 3 -5.15 18.58 7.82
N ALA A 4 -4.75 19.69 7.21
CA ALA A 4 -5.47 20.30 6.10
C ALA A 4 -5.53 19.40 4.85
N TYR A 5 -4.43 18.73 4.50
CA TYR A 5 -4.40 17.74 3.40
C TYR A 5 -5.29 16.55 3.70
N LEU A 6 -5.22 16.00 4.91
CA LEU A 6 -6.07 14.87 5.31
C LEU A 6 -7.56 15.24 5.24
N LYS A 7 -7.91 16.45 5.68
CA LYS A 7 -9.27 16.97 5.58
C LYS A 7 -9.70 17.11 4.12
N LYS A 8 -8.85 17.68 3.26
CA LYS A 8 -9.08 17.83 1.82
C LYS A 8 -9.40 16.48 1.17
N TYR A 9 -8.50 15.51 1.28
CA TYR A 9 -8.67 14.17 0.67
C TYR A 9 -9.92 13.46 1.20
N ARG A 10 -10.16 13.57 2.51
CA ARG A 10 -11.37 13.00 3.12
C ARG A 10 -12.63 13.61 2.51
N THR A 11 -12.68 14.94 2.36
CA THR A 11 -13.86 15.61 1.78
C THR A 11 -14.03 15.37 0.29
N GLU A 12 -12.95 15.33 -0.49
CA GLU A 12 -12.98 15.02 -1.93
C GLU A 12 -13.41 13.57 -2.17
N GLY A 13 -13.07 12.67 -1.24
CA GLY A 13 -13.49 11.28 -1.22
C GLY A 13 -14.89 11.03 -0.65
N ASN A 14 -15.67 12.07 -0.31
CA ASN A 14 -16.99 11.99 0.34
C ASN A 14 -17.02 11.25 1.70
N VAL A 15 -15.85 11.01 2.31
CA VAL A 15 -15.74 10.30 3.57
C VAL A 15 -16.11 11.24 4.74
N THR A 16 -17.03 10.84 5.60
CA THR A 16 -17.34 11.64 6.81
C THR A 16 -16.27 11.45 7.89
N THR A 17 -16.03 12.46 8.73
CA THR A 17 -15.12 12.33 9.88
C THR A 17 -15.56 11.20 10.82
N LYS A 18 -16.87 10.98 10.96
CA LYS A 18 -17.44 9.88 11.76
C LYS A 18 -17.03 8.52 11.18
N ARG A 19 -17.23 8.31 9.88
CA ARG A 19 -16.90 7.05 9.20
C ARG A 19 -15.40 6.76 9.24
N LEU A 20 -14.57 7.76 9.00
CA LEU A 20 -13.11 7.61 9.13
C LEU A 20 -12.71 7.20 10.55
N ALA A 21 -13.31 7.81 11.58
CA ALA A 21 -13.03 7.48 12.97
C ALA A 21 -13.46 6.05 13.34
N GLU A 22 -14.61 5.58 12.82
CA GLU A 22 -15.09 4.20 12.99
C GLU A 22 -14.11 3.19 12.39
N TYR A 23 -13.63 3.41 11.16
CA TYR A 23 -12.64 2.56 10.50
C TYR A 23 -11.31 2.51 11.26
N LEU A 24 -10.83 3.67 11.71
CA LEU A 24 -9.59 3.79 12.48
C LEU A 24 -9.71 3.31 13.92
N LYS A 25 -10.93 2.98 14.39
CA LYS A 25 -11.24 2.62 15.78
C LYS A 25 -10.75 3.68 16.78
N VAL A 26 -10.99 4.96 16.45
CA VAL A 26 -10.66 6.13 17.28
C VAL A 26 -11.90 7.01 17.47
N SER A 27 -11.81 8.03 18.32
CA SER A 27 -12.90 9.00 18.47
C SER A 27 -12.96 9.97 17.29
N GLN A 28 -14.17 10.45 16.94
CA GLN A 28 -14.33 11.51 15.93
C GLN A 28 -13.56 12.78 16.33
N SER A 29 -13.48 13.08 17.64
CA SER A 29 -12.69 14.19 18.15
C SER A 29 -11.19 14.01 17.88
N TYR A 30 -10.66 12.79 17.91
CA TYR A 30 -9.25 12.52 17.62
C TYR A 30 -8.91 12.85 16.17
N VAL A 31 -9.75 12.41 15.22
CA VAL A 31 -9.60 12.75 13.80
C VAL A 31 -9.71 14.25 13.58
N SER A 32 -10.71 14.90 14.18
CA SER A 32 -10.89 16.35 14.10
C SER A 32 -9.70 17.12 14.68
N GLN A 33 -9.08 16.66 15.76
CA GLN A 33 -7.87 17.27 16.30
C GLN A 33 -6.69 17.20 15.33
N ILE A 34 -6.55 16.11 14.59
CA ILE A 34 -5.53 15.99 13.54
C ILE A 34 -5.84 16.93 12.37
N GLU A 35 -7.06 16.88 11.83
CA GLU A 35 -7.47 17.71 10.69
C GLU A 35 -7.38 19.22 10.95
N ASN A 36 -7.51 19.63 12.20
CA ASN A 36 -7.39 21.03 12.62
C ASN A 36 -6.01 21.35 13.22
N GLU A 37 -5.00 20.54 12.96
CA GLU A 37 -3.59 20.78 13.35
C GLU A 37 -3.34 20.85 14.87
N LYS A 38 -4.31 20.42 15.67
CA LYS A 38 -4.20 20.38 17.14
C LYS A 38 -3.42 19.16 17.62
N LYS A 39 -3.31 18.13 16.77
CA LYS A 39 -2.59 16.90 17.07
C LYS A 39 -1.80 16.44 15.85
N ILE A 40 -0.51 16.15 16.08
CA ILE A 40 0.38 15.65 15.04
C ILE A 40 0.37 14.11 15.09
N PRO A 41 -0.01 13.41 14.01
CA PRO A 41 0.07 11.95 13.95
C PRO A 41 1.53 11.49 13.84
N SER A 42 1.83 10.24 14.19
CA SER A 42 3.09 9.62 13.75
C SER A 42 3.06 9.30 12.26
N VAL A 43 4.21 9.06 11.63
CA VAL A 43 4.29 8.60 10.22
C VAL A 43 3.40 7.36 9.99
N LYS A 44 3.51 6.35 10.88
CA LYS A 44 2.65 5.17 10.84
C LYS A 44 1.15 5.52 10.92
N LYS A 45 0.77 6.46 11.78
CA LYS A 45 -0.64 6.85 11.90
C LYS A 45 -1.11 7.68 10.70
N LEU A 46 -0.24 8.50 10.11
CA LEU A 46 -0.54 9.21 8.86
C LEU A 46 -0.88 8.21 7.75
N PHE A 47 -0.03 7.20 7.58
CA PHE A 47 -0.22 6.08 6.68
C PHE A 47 -1.56 5.35 6.88
N GLU A 48 -1.88 4.97 8.11
CA GLU A 48 -3.18 4.35 8.42
C GLU A 48 -4.37 5.27 8.09
N ILE A 49 -4.24 6.59 8.31
CA ILE A 49 -5.30 7.55 8.00
C ILE A 49 -5.47 7.69 6.48
N THR A 50 -4.39 7.88 5.72
CA THR A 50 -4.47 8.04 4.25
C THR A 50 -4.99 6.78 3.58
N GLU A 51 -4.57 5.61 4.05
CA GLU A 51 -5.09 4.32 3.59
C GLU A 51 -6.60 4.19 3.87
N CYS A 52 -7.04 4.51 5.10
CA CYS A 52 -8.46 4.44 5.44
C CYS A 52 -9.31 5.43 4.66
N ILE A 53 -8.81 6.65 4.41
CA ILE A 53 -9.50 7.62 3.55
C ILE A 53 -9.67 7.02 2.15
N ALA A 54 -8.59 6.56 1.53
CA ALA A 54 -8.65 6.00 0.18
C ALA A 54 -9.59 4.78 0.09
N ALA A 55 -9.49 3.84 1.04
CA ALA A 55 -10.36 2.67 1.10
C ALA A 55 -11.83 3.06 1.24
N CYS A 56 -12.15 4.04 2.09
CA CYS A 56 -13.53 4.53 2.22
C CYS A 56 -14.01 5.21 0.92
N SER A 57 -13.19 6.05 0.30
CA SER A 57 -13.50 6.74 -0.96
C SER A 57 -13.77 5.78 -2.12
N ILE A 58 -12.96 4.72 -2.26
CA ILE A 58 -13.14 3.71 -3.30
C ILE A 58 -14.35 2.83 -2.99
N LYS A 59 -14.56 2.43 -1.73
CA LYS A 59 -15.72 1.61 -1.34
C LYS A 59 -17.05 2.29 -1.66
N GLU A 60 -17.15 3.61 -1.47
CA GLU A 60 -18.35 4.37 -1.85
C GLU A 60 -18.61 4.36 -3.36
N LYS A 61 -17.56 4.29 -4.18
CA LYS A 61 -17.67 4.11 -5.64
C LYS A 61 -18.05 2.67 -6.02
N CYS A 62 -17.46 1.67 -5.35
CA CYS A 62 -17.75 0.25 -5.63
C CYS A 62 -19.17 -0.17 -5.25
N GLU A 63 -19.74 0.41 -4.19
CA GLU A 63 -21.16 0.22 -3.81
C GLU A 63 -22.13 0.72 -4.90
N GLN A 64 -21.66 1.52 -5.87
CA GLN A 64 -22.42 2.04 -7.00
C GLN A 64 -22.16 1.28 -8.32
N ASP A 65 -20.91 0.82 -8.55
CA ASP A 65 -20.47 0.36 -9.89
C ASP A 65 -20.08 -1.14 -10.02
N GLY A 66 -20.11 -1.94 -8.95
CA GLY A 66 -19.96 -3.41 -9.05
C GLY A 66 -18.55 -3.95 -9.31
N LEU A 67 -17.51 -3.22 -8.90
CA LEU A 67 -16.09 -3.63 -8.95
C LEU A 67 -15.80 -4.96 -8.23
N ASN A 68 -14.88 -5.76 -8.78
CA ASN A 68 -14.40 -6.99 -8.13
C ASN A 68 -13.38 -6.69 -6.99
N SER A 69 -13.19 -7.64 -6.08
CA SER A 69 -12.39 -7.44 -4.86
C SER A 69 -10.88 -7.22 -5.08
N GLU A 70 -10.34 -7.70 -6.21
CA GLU A 70 -8.92 -7.58 -6.54
C GLU A 70 -8.62 -6.19 -7.14
N GLU A 71 -9.49 -5.65 -7.99
CA GLU A 71 -9.43 -4.27 -8.52
C GLU A 71 -9.60 -3.24 -7.40
N TYR A 72 -10.52 -3.48 -6.45
CA TYR A 72 -10.71 -2.64 -5.27
C TYR A 72 -9.40 -2.41 -4.48
N TYR A 73 -8.63 -3.48 -4.26
CA TYR A 73 -7.42 -3.42 -3.44
C TYR A 73 -6.33 -2.57 -4.10
N ILE A 74 -6.13 -2.74 -5.41
CA ILE A 74 -5.15 -1.97 -6.17
C ILE A 74 -5.54 -0.49 -6.20
N GLU A 75 -6.81 -0.19 -6.47
CA GLU A 75 -7.27 1.20 -6.62
C GLU A 75 -7.10 2.04 -5.35
N TYR A 76 -7.49 1.52 -4.18
CA TYR A 76 -7.36 2.31 -2.96
C TYR A 76 -5.89 2.50 -2.56
N GLN A 77 -5.03 1.53 -2.85
CA GLN A 77 -3.60 1.65 -2.57
C GLN A 77 -2.95 2.71 -3.43
N THR A 78 -3.23 2.70 -4.74
CA THR A 78 -2.76 3.75 -5.66
C THR A 78 -3.23 5.13 -5.20
N LEU A 79 -4.50 5.24 -4.80
CA LEU A 79 -5.05 6.50 -4.30
C LEU A 79 -4.37 6.95 -3.00
N ALA A 80 -4.19 6.06 -2.03
CA ALA A 80 -3.50 6.36 -0.78
C ALA A 80 -2.05 6.84 -1.02
N SER A 81 -1.35 6.27 -2.01
CA SER A 81 -0.01 6.70 -2.38
C SER A 81 0.00 8.10 -2.97
N SER A 82 -0.94 8.38 -3.87
CA SER A 82 -1.06 9.70 -4.47
C SER A 82 -1.24 10.81 -3.42
N TYR A 83 -1.95 10.51 -2.33
CA TYR A 83 -2.13 11.44 -1.21
C TYR A 83 -0.82 11.78 -0.50
N ILE A 84 0.04 10.77 -0.29
CA ILE A 84 1.35 10.96 0.33
C ILE A 84 2.30 11.69 -0.60
N ASP A 85 2.34 11.31 -1.88
CA ASP A 85 3.17 11.96 -2.88
C ASP A 85 2.81 13.44 -3.00
N GLU A 86 1.51 13.76 -3.03
CA GLU A 86 1.05 15.14 -3.03
C GLU A 86 1.40 15.87 -1.73
N ILE A 87 1.31 15.22 -0.55
CA ILE A 87 1.78 15.81 0.71
C ILE A 87 3.28 16.13 0.61
N ILE A 88 4.13 15.15 0.27
CA ILE A 88 5.59 15.29 0.15
C ILE A 88 5.96 16.41 -0.83
N LYS A 89 5.35 16.42 -2.02
CA LYS A 89 5.61 17.40 -3.07
C LYS A 89 5.31 18.84 -2.64
N ASN A 90 4.31 19.04 -1.78
CA ASN A 90 3.86 20.38 -1.38
C ASN A 90 4.37 20.80 0.01
N ILE A 91 5.15 19.96 0.70
CA ILE A 91 5.78 20.33 1.96
C ILE A 91 6.90 21.33 1.71
N ASN A 92 6.83 22.47 2.39
CA ASN A 92 7.98 23.35 2.58
C ASN A 92 8.47 23.23 4.02
N LEU A 93 9.53 22.44 4.27
CA LEU A 93 10.04 22.19 5.63
C LEU A 93 10.53 23.47 6.35
N ASP A 94 10.86 24.52 5.61
CA ASP A 94 11.36 25.78 6.18
C ASP A 94 10.23 26.68 6.70
N SER A 95 9.00 26.49 6.21
CA SER A 95 7.82 27.20 6.73
C SER A 95 7.21 26.54 7.97
N ILE A 96 7.73 25.40 8.42
CA ILE A 96 7.19 24.64 9.55
C ILE A 96 7.90 25.05 10.83
N HIS A 97 7.16 25.75 11.70
CA HIS A 97 7.67 26.23 12.99
C HIS A 97 7.52 25.21 14.13
N ASN A 98 6.72 24.16 13.95
CA ASN A 98 6.54 23.13 14.95
C ASN A 98 7.58 22.01 14.77
N ASP A 99 8.51 21.88 15.72
CA ASP A 99 9.60 20.90 15.64
C ASP A 99 9.12 19.44 15.52
N LYS A 100 8.01 19.10 16.20
CA LYS A 100 7.45 17.74 16.13
C LYS A 100 6.86 17.44 14.76
N GLU A 101 6.17 18.42 14.16
CA GLU A 101 5.62 18.28 12.80
C GLU A 101 6.76 18.23 11.78
N LYS A 102 7.76 19.10 11.94
CA LYS A 102 8.95 19.11 11.08
C LYS A 102 9.71 17.79 11.14
N GLN A 103 9.90 17.21 12.33
CA GLN A 103 10.55 15.91 12.48
C GLN A 103 9.74 14.79 11.84
N MET A 104 8.42 14.74 12.10
CA MET A 104 7.55 13.73 11.52
C MET A 104 7.56 13.76 9.99
N LEU A 105 7.66 14.94 9.38
CA LEU A 105 7.75 15.08 7.92
C LEU A 105 9.11 14.70 7.36
N LYS A 106 10.20 14.95 8.09
CA LYS A 106 11.52 14.39 7.73
C LYS A 106 11.48 12.87 7.74
N ASP A 107 10.91 12.27 8.79
CA ASP A 107 10.76 10.83 8.91
C ASP A 107 9.91 10.25 7.77
N LEU A 108 8.87 10.98 7.32
CA LEU A 108 8.03 10.60 6.18
C LEU A 108 8.82 10.59 4.86
N ILE A 109 9.58 11.66 4.60
CA ILE A 109 10.41 11.78 3.39
C ILE A 109 11.50 10.71 3.37
N GLU A 110 12.21 10.54 4.49
CA GLU A 110 13.24 9.52 4.63
C GLU A 110 12.69 8.10 4.45
N PHE A 111 11.48 7.83 4.96
CA PHE A 111 10.79 6.57 4.73
C PHE A 111 10.55 6.37 3.23
N ASN A 112 9.94 7.34 2.55
CA ASN A 112 9.62 7.27 1.13
C ASN A 112 10.86 7.12 0.23
N ASP A 113 11.99 7.73 0.60
CA ASP A 113 13.23 7.62 -0.18
C ASP A 113 13.92 6.26 0.01
N LYS A 114 13.83 5.67 1.20
CA LYS A 114 14.43 4.35 1.50
C LYS A 114 13.59 3.20 0.99
N THR A 115 12.28 3.36 0.97
CA THR A 115 11.35 2.34 0.50
C THR A 115 10.91 2.72 -0.90
N SER A 116 11.34 1.98 -1.92
CA SER A 116 10.84 2.17 -3.30
C SER A 116 9.30 2.00 -3.43
N SER A 117 8.61 1.66 -2.34
CA SER A 117 7.16 1.60 -2.22
C SER A 117 6.70 1.99 -0.80
N LEU A 118 5.57 2.71 -0.71
CA LEU A 118 4.90 3.00 0.57
C LEU A 118 4.36 1.71 1.24
N PRO A 119 4.04 1.70 2.55
CA PRO A 119 3.71 0.47 3.28
C PRO A 119 2.51 -0.32 2.73
N TRP A 120 1.52 0.37 2.17
CA TRP A 120 0.38 -0.24 1.47
C TRP A 120 0.69 -0.47 -0.01
N VAL A 121 1.72 0.14 -0.57
CA VAL A 121 2.30 -0.26 -1.87
C VAL A 121 3.26 -1.43 -1.69
N SER A 122 3.11 -2.22 -0.61
CA SER A 122 3.36 -3.64 -0.74
C SER A 122 2.28 -4.16 -1.68
N THR A 123 2.57 -4.01 -2.96
CA THR A 123 2.16 -4.91 -4.02
C THR A 123 1.85 -6.27 -3.39
N THR A 124 0.69 -6.83 -3.73
CA THR A 124 0.33 -8.22 -3.40
C THR A 124 1.42 -9.23 -3.78
N TYR A 125 2.43 -8.79 -4.53
CA TYR A 125 3.72 -9.42 -4.78
C TYR A 125 4.88 -8.70 -4.05
N LYS A 126 5.78 -9.44 -3.39
CA LYS A 126 7.11 -8.90 -3.08
C LYS A 126 7.86 -8.77 -4.41
N ASP A 127 8.13 -7.55 -4.87
CA ASP A 127 9.08 -7.34 -5.97
C ASP A 127 10.50 -7.62 -5.46
N ILE A 128 11.15 -8.62 -6.04
CA ILE A 128 12.53 -9.02 -5.71
C ILE A 128 13.51 -8.67 -6.83
N SER A 129 13.09 -7.87 -7.82
CA SER A 129 13.91 -7.54 -9.00
C SER A 129 15.19 -6.82 -8.60
N GLN A 130 15.12 -5.89 -7.63
CA GLN A 130 16.30 -5.18 -7.14
C GLN A 130 17.22 -6.09 -6.30
N ASP A 131 16.65 -6.97 -5.45
CA ASP A 131 17.41 -7.99 -4.71
C ASP A 131 18.24 -8.86 -5.69
N ILE A 132 17.65 -9.23 -6.85
CA ILE A 132 18.32 -9.99 -7.91
C ILE A 132 19.42 -9.17 -8.59
N ILE A 133 19.12 -7.92 -8.99
CA ILE A 133 20.08 -7.03 -9.67
C ILE A 133 21.30 -6.77 -8.78
N ASN A 134 21.10 -6.63 -7.48
CA ASN A 134 22.15 -6.39 -6.50
C ASN A 134 22.94 -7.65 -6.12
N GLY A 135 22.58 -8.82 -6.66
CA GLY A 135 23.29 -10.08 -6.44
C GLY A 135 23.03 -10.72 -5.07
N GLU A 136 21.90 -10.41 -4.42
CA GLU A 136 21.56 -11.00 -3.14
C GLU A 136 21.29 -12.50 -3.24
N LYS A 137 21.59 -13.24 -2.17
CA LYS A 137 21.27 -14.67 -2.08
C LYS A 137 19.78 -14.86 -1.79
N ILE A 138 19.02 -15.18 -2.83
CA ILE A 138 17.58 -15.40 -2.73
C ILE A 138 17.26 -16.89 -2.67
N LYS A 139 16.38 -17.28 -1.74
CA LYS A 139 15.80 -18.63 -1.66
C LYS A 139 14.31 -18.58 -1.95
N ILE A 140 13.87 -19.24 -3.02
CA ILE A 140 12.46 -19.33 -3.41
C ILE A 140 11.95 -20.75 -3.17
N ASN A 141 10.85 -20.89 -2.42
CA ASN A 141 10.15 -22.18 -2.27
C ASN A 141 8.99 -22.26 -3.27
N LEU A 142 9.15 -23.11 -4.28
CA LEU A 142 8.17 -23.29 -5.35
C LEU A 142 7.15 -24.41 -5.08
N ASP A 143 7.24 -25.15 -3.97
CA ASP A 143 6.31 -26.28 -3.72
C ASP A 143 4.87 -25.82 -3.51
N TYR A 144 4.68 -24.57 -3.08
CA TYR A 144 3.36 -24.02 -2.80
C TYR A 144 2.57 -23.68 -4.05
N ILE A 145 3.21 -23.47 -5.20
CA ILE A 145 2.55 -23.03 -6.44
C ILE A 145 1.63 -24.10 -7.05
N PHE A 146 1.84 -25.36 -6.66
CA PHE A 146 1.08 -26.52 -7.15
C PHE A 146 -0.12 -26.88 -6.26
N ARG A 147 -0.41 -26.08 -5.23
CA ARG A 147 -1.58 -26.32 -4.36
C ARG A 147 -2.86 -25.82 -5.02
N LYS A 148 -3.98 -26.51 -4.76
CA LYS A 148 -5.28 -26.37 -5.46
C LYS A 148 -5.91 -24.97 -5.53
N ASN A 149 -5.38 -23.96 -4.82
CA ASN A 149 -5.98 -22.62 -4.72
C ASN A 149 -5.02 -21.49 -5.08
N VAL A 150 -3.91 -21.79 -5.76
CA VAL A 150 -2.95 -20.75 -6.18
C VAL A 150 -3.36 -20.18 -7.54
N LYS A 151 -3.65 -18.88 -7.57
CA LYS A 151 -3.88 -18.12 -8.81
C LYS A 151 -2.55 -17.48 -9.22
N ILE A 152 -1.82 -18.10 -10.15
CA ILE A 152 -0.65 -17.49 -10.79
C ILE A 152 -1.06 -17.02 -12.17
N THR A 153 -0.63 -15.80 -12.50
CA THR A 153 -0.85 -15.21 -13.81
C THR A 153 0.49 -14.88 -14.47
N ILE A 154 0.59 -15.09 -15.78
CA ILE A 154 1.68 -14.56 -16.62
C ILE A 154 1.03 -13.62 -17.62
N ASP A 155 1.54 -12.39 -17.71
CA ASP A 155 1.00 -11.33 -18.59
C ASP A 155 -0.51 -11.13 -18.43
N GLY A 156 -0.99 -11.22 -17.18
CA GLY A 156 -2.40 -11.06 -16.82
C GLY A 156 -3.29 -12.27 -17.10
N GLN A 157 -2.76 -13.35 -17.68
CA GLN A 157 -3.51 -14.58 -17.94
C GLN A 157 -3.23 -15.64 -16.88
N ALA A 158 -4.29 -16.23 -16.32
CA ALA A 158 -4.16 -17.30 -15.34
C ALA A 158 -3.57 -18.57 -15.97
N LEU A 159 -2.63 -19.20 -15.28
CA LEU A 159 -2.07 -20.47 -15.72
C LEU A 159 -3.12 -21.57 -15.71
N THR A 160 -3.15 -22.36 -16.78
CA THR A 160 -3.99 -23.55 -16.89
C THR A 160 -3.42 -24.72 -16.09
N THR A 161 -4.18 -25.81 -15.96
CA THR A 161 -3.67 -27.05 -15.35
C THR A 161 -2.50 -27.65 -16.14
N GLU A 162 -2.51 -27.49 -17.46
CA GLU A 162 -1.45 -27.96 -18.35
C GLU A 162 -0.16 -27.14 -18.13
N ASP A 163 -0.27 -25.82 -18.01
CA ASP A 163 0.87 -24.94 -17.71
C ASP A 163 1.50 -25.28 -16.36
N LEU A 164 0.67 -25.49 -15.33
CA LEU A 164 1.14 -25.88 -14.00
C LEU A 164 1.84 -27.25 -14.03
N THR A 165 1.35 -28.19 -14.85
CA THR A 165 1.97 -29.50 -15.02
C THR A 165 3.33 -29.40 -15.72
N ALA A 166 3.42 -28.61 -16.79
CA ALA A 166 4.67 -28.35 -17.50
C ALA A 166 5.71 -27.69 -16.59
N LEU A 167 5.27 -26.71 -15.78
CA LEU A 167 6.11 -26.04 -14.79
C LEU A 167 6.62 -27.01 -13.71
N GLN A 168 5.76 -27.93 -13.24
CA GLN A 168 6.15 -28.96 -12.29
C GLN A 168 7.27 -29.86 -12.84
N ILE A 169 7.09 -30.35 -14.08
CA ILE A 169 8.09 -31.20 -14.75
C ILE A 169 9.43 -30.46 -14.88
N LEU A 170 9.41 -29.18 -15.28
CA LEU A 170 10.61 -28.37 -15.39
C LEU A 170 11.36 -28.25 -14.05
N ILE A 171 10.63 -27.93 -12.97
CA ILE A 171 11.22 -27.79 -11.64
C ILE A 171 11.81 -29.10 -11.14
N GLU A 172 11.11 -30.21 -11.33
CA GLU A 172 11.60 -31.55 -10.98
C GLU A 172 12.88 -31.91 -11.76
N GLY A 173 12.93 -31.57 -13.05
CA GLY A 173 14.11 -31.74 -13.90
C GLY A 173 15.31 -30.89 -13.48
N ILE A 174 15.08 -29.66 -13.00
CA ILE A 174 16.16 -28.84 -12.41
C ILE A 174 16.65 -29.49 -11.11
N ARG A 175 15.73 -29.90 -10.22
CA ARG A 175 16.06 -30.53 -8.93
C ARG A 175 16.88 -31.80 -9.09
N SER A 176 16.58 -32.63 -10.11
CA SER A 176 17.31 -33.88 -10.35
C SER A 176 18.76 -33.62 -10.75
N ARG A 177 19.03 -32.64 -11.62
CA ARG A 177 20.39 -32.25 -12.04
C ARG A 177 21.28 -31.73 -10.91
N HIS A 178 20.69 -31.14 -9.88
CA HIS A 178 21.43 -30.65 -8.72
C HIS A 178 21.63 -31.70 -7.62
N LYS A 179 20.99 -32.86 -7.74
CA LYS A 179 21.18 -33.99 -6.81
C LYS A 179 22.18 -35.04 -7.33
N SER A 180 22.56 -34.98 -8.61
CA SER A 180 23.63 -35.78 -9.23
C SER A 180 24.98 -35.09 -9.11
#